data_AF-A0A2S5TAL6-F1
#
_entry.id   AF-A0A2S5TAL6-F1
#
_cell.length_a   1.000
_cell.length_b   1.000
_cell.length_c   1.000
_cell.angle_alpha   90.00
_cell.angle_beta   90.00
_cell.angle_gamma   90.00
#
_symmetry.space_group_name_H-M   'P 1'
#
loop_
_entity.id
_entity.type
_entity.pdbx_description
1 polymer ?
#
loop_
_entity_poly.entity_id
_entity_poly.type
_entity_poly.pdbx_seq_one_letter_code
_entity_poly.pdbx_strand_id
1 'polypeptide(L)' 'MESKTARLTLLIDPDKKKAFEELCARQDLTPSQVVRQMIREYLAKHGVTYGPQAAADR' A
#
# COMPACT_ATOMS: atom_id res chain seq x y z
N MET A 1 -8.03 -11.06 -18.35
CA MET A 1 -7.34 -9.93 -17.70
C MET A 1 -6.65 -10.48 -16.48
N GLU A 2 -5.36 -10.79 -16.61
CA GLU A 2 -4.59 -11.42 -15.55
C GLU A 2 -4.33 -10.41 -14.43
N SER A 3 -4.96 -10.64 -13.28
CA SER A 3 -4.74 -9.85 -12.07
C SER A 3 -3.27 -9.97 -11.67
N LYS A 4 -2.46 -8.94 -11.99
CA LYS A 4 -1.06 -8.79 -11.55
C LYS A 4 -1.01 -8.54 -10.03
N THR A 5 -1.46 -9.50 -9.23
CA THR A 5 -1.36 -9.46 -7.78
C THR A 5 0.00 -10.01 -7.37
N ALA A 6 0.88 -9.14 -6.88
CA ALA A 6 2.11 -9.54 -6.22
C ALA A 6 1.90 -9.53 -4.70
N ARG A 7 2.53 -10.48 -3.99
CA ARG A 7 2.54 -10.54 -2.52
C ARG A 7 3.72 -9.76 -1.99
N LEU A 8 3.46 -8.76 -1.14
CA LEU A 8 4.48 -8.03 -0.38
C LEU A 8 4.53 -8.61 1.04
N THR A 9 5.67 -9.16 1.44
CA THR A 9 5.91 -9.64 2.81
C THR A 9 6.88 -8.69 3.50
N LEU A 10 6.49 -8.14 4.65
CA LEU A 10 7.30 -7.23 5.45
C LEU A 10 7.42 -7.78 6.87
N LEU A 11 8.63 -7.76 7.42
CA LEU A 11 8.88 -7.99 8.84
C LEU A 11 8.74 -6.67 9.59
N ILE A 12 7.85 -6.63 10.57
CA ILE A 12 7.66 -5.49 11.45
C ILE A 12 7.70 -5.97 12.90
N ASP A 13 8.09 -5.06 13.78
CA ASP A 13 8.04 -5.27 15.22
C ASP A 13 6.61 -5.61 15.68
N PRO A 14 6.42 -6.58 16.58
CA PRO A 14 5.09 -7.02 17.02
C PRO A 14 4.28 -5.92 17.71
N ASP A 15 4.94 -5.01 18.43
CA ASP A 15 4.26 -3.91 19.14
C ASP A 15 3.74 -2.87 18.14
N LYS A 16 4.57 -2.55 17.13
CA LYS A 16 4.15 -1.71 16.01
C LYS A 16 3.03 -2.32 15.19
N LYS A 17 3.06 -3.64 14.94
CA LYS A 17 2.00 -4.37 14.24
C LYS A 17 0.66 -4.18 14.96
N LYS A 18 0.66 -4.41 16.28
CA LYS A 18 -0.55 -4.29 17.10
C LYS A 18 -1.10 -2.86 17.09
N ALA A 19 -0.24 -1.86 17.33
CA ALA A 19 -0.64 -0.46 17.29
C ALA A 19 -1.22 -0.05 15.93
N PHE A 20 -0.62 -0.53 14.83
CA PHE A 20 -1.11 -0.28 13.47
C PHE A 20 -2.47 -0.95 13.21
N GLU A 21 -2.64 -2.22 13.62
CA GLU A 21 -3.91 -2.93 13.50
C GLU A 21 -5.03 -2.24 14.31
N GLU A 22 -4.75 -1.82 15.54
CA GLU A 22 -5.72 -1.07 16.36
C GLU A 22 -6.10 0.27 15.73
N LEU A 23 -5.12 1.00 15.18
CA LEU A 23 -5.37 2.26 14.48
C LEU A 23 -6.23 2.06 13.23
N CYS A 24 -5.97 1.01 12.46
CA CYS A 24 -6.76 0.66 11.28
C CYS A 24 -8.19 0.28 11.69
N ALA A 25 -8.35 -0.54 12.73
CA ALA A 25 -9.66 -0.96 13.23
C ALA A 25 -10.53 0.21 13.72
N ARG A 26 -9.92 1.21 14.36
CA ARG A 26 -10.63 2.45 14.79
C ARG A 26 -11.18 3.27 13.62
N GLN A 27 -10.64 3.08 12.42
CA GLN A 27 -11.04 3.80 11.21
C GLN A 27 -11.87 2.94 10.26
N ASP A 28 -12.26 1.73 10.68
CA ASP A 28 -12.97 0.76 9.84
C ASP A 28 -12.18 0.37 8.56
N LEU A 29 -10.85 0.39 8.67
CA LEU A 29 -9.93 0.06 7.58
C LEU A 29 -9.16 -1.22 7.88
N THR A 30 -8.77 -1.94 6.82
CA THR A 30 -7.84 -3.07 6.95
C THR A 30 -6.40 -2.59 6.73
N PRO A 31 -5.41 -3.18 7.44
CA PRO A 31 -4.01 -2.79 7.31
C PRO A 31 -3.51 -2.88 5.85
N SER A 32 -3.98 -3.87 5.09
CA SER A 32 -3.65 -4.01 3.66
C SER A 32 -4.13 -2.84 2.80
N GLN A 33 -5.29 -2.24 3.12
CA GLN A 33 -5.80 -1.07 2.40
C GLN A 33 -4.94 0.16 2.68
N VAL A 34 -4.61 0.38 3.96
CA VAL A 34 -3.76 1.50 4.39
C VAL A 34 -2.37 1.38 3.77
N VAL A 35 -1.74 0.20 3.81
CA VAL A 35 -0.41 -0.02 3.21
C VAL A 35 -0.43 0.24 1.70
N ARG A 36 -1.48 -0.17 0.99
CA ARG A 36 -1.62 0.11 -0.45
C ARG A 36 -1.75 1.61 -0.75
N GLN A 37 -2.52 2.34 0.06
CA GLN A 37 -2.63 3.80 -0.05
C GLN A 37 -1.28 4.46 0.21
N MET A 38 -0.60 4.09 1.30
CA MET A 38 0.73 4.59 1.64
C MET A 38 1.74 4.36 0.50
N ILE A 39 1.75 3.17 -0.12
CA ILE A 39 2.63 2.89 -1.27
C ILE A 39 2.32 3.85 -2.43
N ARG A 40 1.03 4.04 -2.76
CA ARG A 40 0.62 4.93 -3.86
C ARG A 40 1.03 6.38 -3.61
N GLU A 41 0.76 6.89 -2.42
CA GLU A 41 1.12 8.25 -2.01
C GLU A 41 2.64 8.45 -1.97
N TYR A 42 3.38 7.45 -1.48
CA TYR A 42 4.85 7.48 -1.45
C TYR A 42 5.43 7.54 -2.87
N LEU A 43 4.94 6.69 -3.78
CA LEU A 43 5.38 6.70 -5.18
C LEU A 43 5.05 8.03 -5.86
N ALA A 44 3.83 8.56 -5.66
CA ALA A 44 3.44 9.87 -6.18
C ALA A 44 4.33 11.01 -5.64
N LYS A 45 4.63 11.01 -4.33
CA LYS A 45 5.51 12.00 -3.69
C LYS A 45 6.93 11.99 -4.26
N HIS A 46 7.41 10.82 -4.69
CA HIS A 46 8.71 10.64 -5.30
C HIS A 46 8.71 10.76 -6.83
N GLY A 47 7.58 11.13 -7.44
CA GLY A 47 7.44 11.27 -8.90
C GLY A 47 7.54 9.94 -9.66
N VAL A 48 7.32 8.81 -8.97
CA VAL A 48 7.38 7.48 -9.58
C VAL A 48 5.99 7.09 -10.08
N THR A 49 5.80 7.13 -11.38
CA THR A 49 4.57 6.65 -12.03
C THR A 49 4.63 5.12 -12.16
N TYR A 50 3.58 4.44 -11.69
CA TYR A 50 3.49 2.98 -11.79
C TYR A 50 2.09 2.55 -12.26
N GLY A 51 2.02 1.51 -13.09
CA GLY A 51 0.77 1.04 -13.72
C GLY A 51 0.55 1.58 -15.14
N PRO A 52 -0.62 1.32 -15.76
CA PRO A 52 -0.90 1.68 -17.15
C PRO A 52 -0.88 3.19 -17.43
N GLN A 53 -0.87 4.04 -16.40
CA GLN A 53 -0.66 5.48 -16.54
C GLN A 53 0.72 5.82 -17.14
N ALA A 54 1.73 4.95 -16.96
CA ALA A 54 3.05 5.10 -17.60
C ALA A 54 3.07 4.66 -19.07
N ALA A 55 2.03 3.98 -19.56
CA ALA A 55 1.88 3.54 -20.95
C ALA A 55 0.93 4.43 -21.77
N ALA A 56 0.10 5.24 -21.10
CA ALA A 56 -0.80 6.20 -21.74
C ALA A 56 -0.17 7.59 -21.96
N ASP A 57 1.04 7.81 -21.44
CA ASP A 57 1.88 8.99 -21.66
C ASP A 57 3.02 8.64 -22.64
N ARG A 58 2.66 8.14 -23.83
CA ARG A 58 3.56 7.99 -24.99
C ARG A 58 2.79 8.20 -26.29
#